data_AF-A0A3M8FS64-F1
#
_entry.id   AF-A0A3M8FS64-F1
#
_cell.length_a   1.000
_cell.length_b   1.000
_cell.length_c   1.000
_cell.angle_alpha   90.00
_cell.angle_beta   90.00
_cell.angle_gamma   90.00
#
_symmetry.space_group_name_H-M   'P 1'
#
loop_
_entity.id
_entity.type
_entity.pdbx_description
1 polymer ?
#
loop_
_entity_poly.entity_id
_entity_poly.type
_entity_poly.pdbx_seq_one_letter_code
_entity_poly.pdbx_strand_id
1 'polypeptide(L)'
;MFGKKYSSRNQSLAGEPHLLNAAEARVDPSELKAARMIVGTEDDSFAEEAERSVHDEPAHTASPDQVVPENALTYARWFERMREETGAIERVVLAFLIVLTAGPLAVLGTFMGSMYGPTIGYVSFVAIAVIGPTIEEVMKSALIGFAVEKKPFVLISRAHIVAMGALSGVAFAVIENVLYLKVYFPDSEPGLVAWRWTVCVALHAFCSALACYGLAKVWHDGVTHGKKPSLDRAYPYLIGAILIHGVYNGCVVLFEAARLV
;
A
#
# COMPACT_ATOMS: atom_id res chain seq x y z
N MET A 1 39.16 11.08 53.91
CA MET A 1 38.90 10.64 52.52
C MET A 1 37.94 11.63 51.88
N PHE A 2 38.44 12.50 51.01
CA PHE A 2 37.63 13.53 50.34
C PHE A 2 37.11 13.00 49.01
N GLY A 3 35.80 12.84 48.89
CA GLY A 3 35.14 12.47 47.63
C GLY A 3 35.27 13.60 46.61
N LYS A 4 35.81 13.29 45.43
CA LYS A 4 35.81 14.20 44.28
C LYS A 4 34.35 14.44 43.84
N LYS A 5 33.87 15.67 44.02
CA LYS A 5 32.62 16.14 43.39
C LYS A 5 32.85 16.24 41.88
N TYR A 6 32.28 15.32 41.11
CA TYR A 6 32.21 15.46 39.66
C TYR A 6 31.24 16.58 39.30
N SER A 7 31.74 17.59 38.59
CA SER A 7 30.94 18.71 38.07
C SER A 7 30.02 18.20 36.96
N SER A 8 28.72 18.12 37.23
CA SER A 8 27.67 17.60 36.36
C SER A 8 27.32 18.49 35.15
N ARG A 9 28.27 19.29 34.64
CA ARG A 9 28.03 20.30 33.59
C ARG A 9 28.77 20.09 32.29
N ASN A 10 29.63 19.07 32.19
CA ASN A 10 30.28 18.78 30.93
C ASN A 10 29.47 17.73 30.15
N GLN A 11 28.62 18.17 29.23
CA GLN A 11 27.89 17.31 28.29
C GLN A 11 28.71 16.97 27.03
N SER A 12 30.01 17.26 27.00
CA SER A 12 30.86 16.82 25.89
C SER A 12 30.97 15.29 25.91
N LEU A 13 30.92 14.65 24.74
CA LEU A 13 31.23 13.21 24.56
C LEU A 13 32.57 12.82 25.22
N ALA A 14 33.56 13.72 25.20
CA ALA A 14 34.87 13.51 25.83
C ALA A 14 34.84 13.43 27.37
N GLY A 15 33.75 13.83 28.01
CA GLY A 15 33.55 13.80 29.46
C GLY A 15 32.68 12.64 29.94
N GLU A 16 32.19 11.80 29.03
CA GLU A 16 31.31 10.70 29.41
C GLU A 16 32.12 9.60 30.12
N PRO A 17 31.79 9.27 31.39
CA PRO A 17 32.61 8.37 32.21
C PRO A 17 32.84 6.99 31.61
N HIS A 18 31.92 6.52 30.76
CA HIS A 18 32.03 5.22 30.10
C HIS A 18 32.97 5.25 28.88
N LEU A 19 33.29 6.43 28.33
CA LEU A 19 34.26 6.59 27.24
C LEU A 19 35.69 6.88 27.73
N LEU A 20 35.84 7.36 28.97
CA LEU A 20 37.16 7.66 29.56
C LEU A 20 38.04 6.42 29.78
N ASN A 21 37.44 5.24 29.89
CA ASN A 21 38.15 3.96 29.97
C ASN A 21 37.96 3.10 28.71
N ALA A 22 37.76 3.71 27.53
CA ALA A 22 37.52 2.97 26.29
C ALA A 22 38.62 1.95 25.94
N ALA A 23 39.86 2.13 26.43
CA ALA A 23 40.94 1.16 26.25
C ALA A 23 40.76 -0.13 27.08
N GLU A 24 39.96 -0.10 28.16
CA GLU A 24 39.66 -1.24 29.04
C GLU A 24 38.22 -1.73 28.90
N ALA A 25 37.35 -0.95 28.24
CA ALA A 25 35.97 -1.32 27.99
C ALA A 25 35.93 -2.57 27.10
N ARG A 26 35.42 -3.67 27.65
CA ARG A 26 35.07 -4.85 26.83
C ARG A 26 34.10 -4.37 25.75
N VAL A 27 34.48 -4.55 24.49
CA VAL A 27 33.61 -4.31 23.34
C VAL A 27 32.28 -5.00 23.60
N ASP A 28 31.21 -4.23 23.62
CA ASP A 28 29.88 -4.75 23.84
C ASP A 28 29.58 -5.74 22.69
N PRO A 29 29.16 -6.99 22.96
CA PRO A 29 28.76 -7.92 21.91
C PRO A 29 27.71 -7.35 20.95
N SER A 30 26.88 -6.41 21.41
CA SER A 30 25.92 -5.67 20.59
C SER A 30 26.58 -4.69 19.61
N GLU A 31 27.72 -4.08 19.95
CA GLU A 31 28.52 -3.26 19.02
C GLU A 31 29.15 -4.13 17.93
N LEU A 32 29.62 -5.33 18.26
CA LEU A 32 30.10 -6.30 17.28
C LEU A 32 28.97 -6.80 16.36
N LYS A 33 27.75 -6.94 16.90
CA LYS A 33 26.56 -7.26 16.10
C LYS A 33 26.16 -6.10 15.20
N ALA A 34 26.20 -4.87 15.70
CA ALA A 34 25.93 -3.67 14.93
C ALA A 34 26.98 -3.45 13.83
N ALA A 35 28.26 -3.64 14.13
CA ALA A 35 29.34 -3.58 13.14
C ALA A 35 29.14 -4.62 12.03
N ARG A 36 28.71 -5.84 12.36
CA ARG A 36 28.34 -6.86 11.35
C ARG A 36 27.07 -6.53 10.56
N MET A 37 26.20 -5.66 11.06
CA MET A 37 25.04 -5.16 10.32
C MET A 37 25.38 -3.94 9.46
N ILE A 38 26.37 -3.14 9.87
CA ILE A 38 26.84 -1.93 9.16
C ILE A 38 27.78 -2.29 8.02
N VAL A 39 28.66 -3.29 8.25
CA VAL A 39 29.33 -3.98 7.15
C VAL A 39 28.23 -4.80 6.50
N GLY A 40 27.47 -4.15 5.61
CA GLY A 40 26.35 -4.76 4.90
C GLY A 40 26.77 -6.13 4.41
N THR A 41 25.87 -7.10 4.54
CA THR A 41 26.09 -8.37 3.84
C THR A 41 26.39 -8.02 2.38
N GLU A 42 27.45 -8.58 1.80
CA GLU A 42 27.85 -8.32 0.40
C GLU A 42 26.71 -8.58 -0.62
N ASP A 43 25.59 -9.13 -0.15
CA ASP A 43 24.34 -9.41 -0.85
C ASP A 43 23.22 -8.36 -0.69
N ASP A 44 23.42 -7.23 0.00
CA ASP A 44 22.38 -6.19 0.08
C ASP A 44 22.04 -5.72 -1.35
N SER A 45 20.81 -6.00 -1.77
CA SER A 45 20.40 -5.67 -3.14
C SER A 45 20.45 -4.16 -3.35
N PHE A 46 20.77 -3.72 -4.56
CA PHE A 46 20.77 -2.30 -4.94
C PHE A 46 19.45 -1.57 -4.58
N ALA A 47 18.33 -2.29 -4.53
CA ALA A 47 17.06 -1.74 -4.08
C ALA A 47 17.01 -1.44 -2.57
N GLU A 48 17.59 -2.31 -1.73
CA GLU A 48 17.65 -2.08 -0.29
C GLU A 48 18.57 -0.90 0.06
N GLU A 49 19.69 -0.77 -0.65
CA GLU A 49 20.58 0.36 -0.47
C GLU A 49 19.89 1.69 -0.84
N ALA A 50 19.09 1.70 -1.91
CA ALA A 50 18.30 2.87 -2.30
C ALA A 50 17.20 3.19 -1.28
N GLU A 51 16.60 2.18 -0.65
CA GLU A 51 15.64 2.40 0.45
C GLU A 51 16.29 3.06 1.67
N ARG A 52 17.58 2.79 1.93
CA ARG A 52 18.35 3.33 3.06
C ARG A 52 19.17 4.58 2.71
N SER A 53 19.00 5.14 1.52
CA SER A 53 19.77 6.32 1.12
C SER A 53 19.50 7.51 2.03
N VAL A 54 20.56 7.95 2.72
CA VAL A 54 20.58 9.18 3.53
C VAL A 54 20.30 10.44 2.70
N HIS A 55 20.52 10.38 1.39
CA HIS A 55 20.32 11.53 0.49
C HIS A 55 18.85 11.80 0.18
N ASP A 56 17.97 10.83 0.42
CA ASP A 56 16.52 10.99 0.25
C ASP A 56 15.80 11.31 1.57
N GLU A 57 16.54 11.43 2.68
CA GLU A 57 15.93 11.74 3.97
C GLU A 57 15.43 13.20 4.02
N PRO A 58 14.28 13.47 4.66
CA PRO A 58 13.76 14.83 4.81
C PRO A 58 14.74 15.78 5.51
N ALA A 59 15.56 15.26 6.44
CA ALA A 59 16.54 16.05 7.18
C ALA A 59 17.71 16.53 6.29
N HIS A 60 18.08 15.74 5.28
CA HIS A 60 19.17 16.06 4.36
C HIS A 60 18.69 16.87 3.14
N THR A 61 17.47 16.63 2.66
CA THR A 61 16.92 17.35 1.50
C THR A 61 16.47 18.79 1.80
N ALA A 62 16.48 19.22 3.06
CA ALA A 62 16.02 20.54 3.48
C ALA A 62 17.03 21.69 3.21
N SER A 63 18.32 21.39 3.01
CA SER A 63 19.33 22.42 2.78
C SER A 63 19.48 22.71 1.28
N PRO A 64 19.22 23.95 0.81
CA PRO A 64 19.38 24.32 -0.60
C PRO A 64 20.81 24.16 -1.12
N ASP A 65 21.80 24.24 -0.20
CA ASP A 65 23.22 24.25 -0.53
C ASP A 65 23.85 22.84 -0.54
N GLN A 66 23.06 21.80 -0.26
CA GLN A 66 23.59 20.43 -0.19
C GLN A 66 23.83 19.88 -1.61
N VAL A 67 25.10 19.74 -1.97
CA VAL A 67 25.52 19.09 -3.21
C VAL A 67 25.41 17.58 -3.04
N VAL A 68 24.51 16.94 -3.78
CA VAL A 68 24.41 15.48 -3.84
C VAL A 68 25.57 14.94 -4.68
N PRO A 69 26.43 14.05 -4.13
CA PRO A 69 27.53 13.48 -4.90
C PRO A 69 27.05 12.79 -6.19
N GLU A 70 27.86 12.82 -7.25
CA GLU A 70 27.52 12.18 -8.53
C GLU A 70 27.33 10.66 -8.42
N ASN A 71 27.99 10.03 -7.46
CA ASN A 71 27.90 8.60 -7.17
C ASN A 71 26.90 8.25 -6.06
N ALA A 72 26.22 9.24 -5.46
CA ALA A 72 25.23 8.98 -4.43
C ALA A 72 24.05 8.18 -5.00
N LEU A 73 23.67 7.11 -4.32
CA LEU A 73 22.45 6.39 -4.63
C LEU A 73 21.27 7.24 -4.16
N THR A 74 20.46 7.76 -5.07
CA THR A 74 19.21 8.46 -4.76
C THR A 74 18.04 7.69 -5.31
N TYR A 75 16.85 7.91 -4.78
CA TYR A 75 15.62 7.29 -5.26
C TYR A 75 15.40 7.58 -6.76
N ALA A 76 15.69 8.81 -7.21
CA ALA A 76 15.57 9.18 -8.61
C ALA A 76 16.49 8.33 -9.51
N ARG A 77 17.78 8.22 -9.15
CA ARG A 77 18.75 7.41 -9.92
C ARG A 77 18.42 5.92 -9.88
N TRP A 78 17.99 5.41 -8.73
CA TRP A 78 17.51 4.04 -8.59
C TRP A 78 16.32 3.80 -9.52
N PHE A 79 15.31 4.67 -9.50
CA PHE A 79 14.12 4.54 -10.32
C PHE A 79 14.43 4.57 -11.83
N GLU A 80 15.29 5.49 -12.27
CA GLU A 80 15.73 5.59 -13.67
C GLU A 80 16.43 4.31 -14.12
N ARG A 81 17.39 3.83 -13.33
CA ARG A 81 18.10 2.57 -13.62
C ARG A 81 17.14 1.39 -13.71
N MET A 82 16.26 1.22 -12.71
CA MET A 82 15.29 0.12 -12.72
C MET A 82 14.34 0.21 -13.93
N ARG A 83 13.97 1.42 -14.34
CA ARG A 83 13.11 1.65 -15.50
C ARG A 83 13.80 1.32 -16.83
N GLU A 84 15.11 1.52 -16.93
CA GLU A 84 15.94 1.12 -18.07
C GLU A 84 16.14 -0.41 -18.13
N GLU A 85 16.36 -1.03 -16.98
CA GLU A 85 16.56 -2.48 -16.86
C GLU A 85 15.25 -3.27 -17.08
N THR A 86 14.09 -2.69 -16.76
CA THR A 86 12.79 -3.38 -16.87
C THR A 86 12.20 -3.25 -18.27
N GLY A 87 12.12 -4.37 -19.00
CA GLY A 87 11.57 -4.43 -20.35
C GLY A 87 10.09 -4.07 -20.44
N ALA A 88 9.63 -3.59 -21.61
CA ALA A 88 8.22 -3.26 -21.82
C ALA A 88 7.27 -4.46 -21.62
N ILE A 89 7.68 -5.65 -22.11
CA ILE A 89 6.90 -6.89 -21.96
C ILE A 89 6.78 -7.27 -20.49
N GLU A 90 7.87 -7.21 -19.74
CA GLU A 90 7.90 -7.52 -18.31
C GLU A 90 6.92 -6.63 -17.55
N ARG A 91 6.89 -5.32 -17.84
CA ARG A 91 5.93 -4.38 -17.23
C ARG A 91 4.48 -4.75 -17.49
N VAL A 92 4.16 -5.12 -18.73
CA VAL A 92 2.80 -5.53 -19.12
C VAL A 92 2.41 -6.85 -18.43
N VAL A 93 3.31 -7.83 -18.41
CA VAL A 93 3.07 -9.12 -17.76
C VAL A 93 2.86 -8.93 -16.25
N LEU A 94 3.72 -8.16 -15.58
CA LEU A 94 3.59 -7.86 -14.16
C LEU A 94 2.29 -7.10 -13.85
N ALA A 95 1.95 -6.10 -14.67
CA ALA A 95 0.68 -5.37 -14.52
C ALA A 95 -0.53 -6.31 -14.65
N PHE A 96 -0.52 -7.21 -15.64
CA PHE A 96 -1.56 -8.22 -15.82
C PHE A 96 -1.65 -9.17 -14.61
N LEU A 97 -0.53 -9.67 -14.11
CA LEU A 97 -0.48 -10.52 -12.92
C LEU A 97 -1.00 -9.81 -11.67
N ILE A 98 -0.67 -8.53 -11.47
CA ILE A 98 -1.18 -7.71 -10.37
C ILE A 98 -2.71 -7.60 -10.44
N VAL A 99 -3.26 -7.27 -11.61
CA VAL A 99 -4.72 -7.13 -11.79
C VAL A 99 -5.43 -8.46 -11.54
N LEU A 100 -4.88 -9.55 -12.08
CA LEU A 100 -5.45 -10.90 -11.98
C LEU A 100 -5.42 -11.43 -10.54
N THR A 101 -4.46 -11.00 -9.72
CA THR A 101 -4.31 -11.45 -8.32
C THR A 101 -5.05 -10.55 -7.33
N ALA A 102 -5.12 -9.24 -7.59
CA ALA A 102 -5.77 -8.28 -6.69
C ALA A 102 -7.27 -8.55 -6.52
N GLY A 103 -7.97 -8.86 -7.62
CA GLY A 103 -9.41 -9.18 -7.59
C GLY A 103 -9.73 -10.40 -6.71
N PRO A 104 -9.14 -11.58 -6.95
CA PRO A 104 -9.31 -12.77 -6.12
C PRO A 104 -8.90 -12.57 -4.65
N LEU A 105 -7.86 -11.78 -4.38
CA LEU A 105 -7.41 -11.52 -3.02
C LEU A 105 -8.50 -10.81 -2.20
N ALA A 106 -9.28 -9.91 -2.82
CA ALA A 106 -10.41 -9.26 -2.18
C ALA A 106 -11.55 -10.24 -1.82
N VAL A 107 -11.73 -11.33 -2.57
CA VAL A 107 -12.70 -12.38 -2.25
C VAL A 107 -12.33 -13.11 -0.96
N LEU A 108 -11.03 -13.33 -0.70
CA LEU A 108 -10.60 -13.88 0.59
C LEU A 108 -10.95 -12.93 1.75
N GLY A 109 -10.81 -11.62 1.53
CA GLY A 109 -11.22 -10.59 2.48
C GLY A 109 -12.72 -10.65 2.80
N THR A 110 -13.57 -10.84 1.79
CA THR A 110 -15.03 -10.95 2.03
C THR A 110 -15.41 -12.22 2.79
N PHE A 111 -14.74 -13.35 2.52
CA PHE A 111 -14.94 -14.57 3.30
C PHE A 111 -14.50 -14.44 4.76
N MET A 112 -13.43 -13.70 5.05
CA MET A 112 -13.07 -13.41 6.45
C MET A 112 -14.16 -12.58 7.15
N GLY A 113 -14.82 -11.68 6.41
CA GLY A 113 -15.97 -10.91 6.91
C GLY A 113 -17.21 -11.76 7.21
N SER A 114 -17.44 -12.86 6.47
CA SER A 114 -18.59 -13.74 6.70
C SER A 114 -18.39 -14.74 7.85
N MET A 115 -17.15 -14.94 8.33
CA MET A 115 -16.87 -15.78 9.50
C MET A 115 -17.40 -15.20 10.82
N TYR A 116 -17.82 -13.94 10.87
CA TYR A 116 -18.42 -13.32 12.06
C TYR A 116 -19.86 -13.80 12.36
N GLY A 117 -20.37 -14.79 11.61
CA GLY A 117 -21.62 -15.48 11.87
C GLY A 117 -22.87 -14.66 11.49
N PRO A 118 -24.05 -15.32 11.41
CA PRO A 118 -25.31 -14.64 11.13
C PRO A 118 -25.67 -13.73 12.31
N THR A 119 -25.30 -12.46 12.20
CA THR A 119 -25.73 -11.43 13.13
C THR A 119 -27.03 -10.84 12.61
N ILE A 120 -28.11 -10.95 13.39
CA ILE A 120 -29.43 -10.39 13.04
C ILE A 120 -29.49 -8.94 13.54
N GLY A 121 -29.94 -8.00 12.70
CA GLY A 121 -30.24 -6.61 13.09
C GLY A 121 -29.15 -5.59 12.71
N TYR A 122 -28.97 -4.52 13.51
CA TYR A 122 -28.05 -3.41 13.19
C TYR A 122 -26.60 -3.83 12.90
N VAL A 123 -26.17 -4.95 13.47
CA VAL A 123 -24.81 -5.48 13.26
C VAL A 123 -24.61 -5.97 11.81
N SER A 124 -25.62 -6.56 11.16
CA SER A 124 -25.50 -6.95 9.74
C SER A 124 -25.46 -5.74 8.83
N PHE A 125 -26.22 -4.69 9.12
CA PHE A 125 -26.19 -3.46 8.34
C PHE A 125 -24.79 -2.82 8.35
N VAL A 126 -24.18 -2.66 9.53
CA VAL A 126 -22.83 -2.10 9.65
C VAL A 126 -21.80 -2.99 8.94
N ALA A 127 -21.93 -4.32 9.08
CA ALA A 127 -21.05 -5.25 8.40
C ALA A 127 -21.14 -5.13 6.87
N ILE A 128 -22.34 -5.06 6.30
CA ILE A 128 -22.59 -5.03 4.85
C ILE A 128 -22.31 -3.64 4.24
N ALA A 129 -22.67 -2.56 4.94
CA ALA A 129 -22.59 -1.20 4.41
C ALA A 129 -21.27 -0.50 4.73
N VAL A 130 -20.47 -0.98 5.69
CA VAL A 130 -19.22 -0.31 6.10
C VAL A 130 -18.04 -1.27 6.06
N ILE A 131 -18.08 -2.37 6.81
CA ILE A 131 -16.92 -3.25 6.99
C ILE A 131 -16.57 -3.97 5.68
N GLY A 132 -17.56 -4.60 5.02
CA GLY A 132 -17.38 -5.29 3.74
C GLY A 132 -16.76 -4.38 2.68
N PRO A 133 -17.38 -3.24 2.33
CA PRO A 133 -16.83 -2.27 1.39
C PRO A 133 -15.43 -1.79 1.75
N THR A 134 -15.14 -1.58 3.05
CA THR A 134 -13.80 -1.19 3.50
C THR A 134 -12.75 -2.24 3.15
N ILE A 135 -12.99 -3.50 3.54
CA ILE A 135 -12.07 -4.61 3.24
C ILE A 135 -11.93 -4.76 1.73
N GLU A 136 -13.04 -4.77 1.01
CA GLU A 136 -13.06 -4.97 -0.43
C GLU A 136 -12.24 -3.93 -1.19
N GLU A 137 -12.45 -2.64 -0.95
CA GLU A 137 -11.75 -1.59 -1.69
C GLU A 137 -10.25 -1.51 -1.30
N VAL A 138 -9.91 -1.80 -0.04
CA VAL A 138 -8.51 -1.95 0.40
C VAL A 138 -7.85 -3.10 -0.36
N MET A 139 -8.47 -4.28 -0.37
CA MET A 139 -7.86 -5.47 -0.97
C MET A 139 -7.75 -5.38 -2.50
N LYS A 140 -8.74 -4.79 -3.19
CA LYS A 140 -8.69 -4.57 -4.66
C LYS A 140 -7.54 -3.65 -5.06
N SER A 141 -7.22 -2.65 -4.23
CA SER A 141 -6.16 -1.68 -4.52
C SER A 141 -4.80 -2.03 -3.91
N ALA A 142 -4.72 -2.97 -2.97
CA ALA A 142 -3.52 -3.29 -2.19
C ALA A 142 -2.29 -3.63 -3.05
N LEU A 143 -2.41 -4.55 -4.02
CA LEU A 143 -1.26 -4.93 -4.86
C LEU A 143 -0.83 -3.82 -5.82
N ILE A 144 -1.76 -2.97 -6.26
CA ILE A 144 -1.44 -1.79 -7.06
C ILE A 144 -0.73 -0.75 -6.19
N GLY A 145 -1.18 -0.55 -4.95
CA GLY A 145 -0.51 0.29 -3.96
C GLY A 145 0.90 -0.21 -3.65
N PHE A 146 1.07 -1.52 -3.46
CA PHE A 146 2.37 -2.17 -3.31
C PHE A 146 3.26 -1.93 -4.53
N ALA A 147 2.72 -2.04 -5.74
CA ALA A 147 3.48 -1.72 -6.96
C ALA A 147 3.87 -0.24 -7.02
N VAL A 148 2.99 0.69 -6.63
CA VAL A 148 3.33 2.12 -6.54
C VAL A 148 4.47 2.34 -5.56
N GLU A 149 4.42 1.74 -4.37
CA GLU A 149 5.41 1.95 -3.31
C GLU A 149 6.75 1.26 -3.61
N LYS A 150 6.72 -0.03 -3.95
CA LYS A 150 7.90 -0.90 -4.01
C LYS A 150 8.42 -1.16 -5.43
N LYS A 151 7.57 -1.07 -6.45
CA LYS A 151 7.95 -1.32 -7.86
C LYS A 151 7.40 -0.26 -8.83
N PRO A 152 7.59 1.05 -8.57
CA PRO A 152 6.98 2.13 -9.35
C PRO A 152 7.40 2.11 -10.81
N PHE A 153 8.57 1.55 -11.14
CA PHE A 153 9.10 1.43 -12.50
C PHE A 153 8.34 0.43 -13.38
N VAL A 154 7.53 -0.46 -12.78
CA VAL A 154 6.63 -1.38 -13.51
C VAL A 154 5.45 -0.61 -14.12
N LEU A 155 5.09 0.52 -13.53
CA LEU A 155 3.94 1.32 -13.93
C LEU A 155 4.32 2.26 -15.07
N ILE A 156 3.42 2.39 -16.05
CA ILE A 156 3.71 3.05 -17.33
C ILE A 156 3.21 4.50 -17.32
N SER A 157 1.99 4.71 -16.85
CA SER A 157 1.33 6.02 -16.88
C SER A 157 0.21 6.09 -15.84
N ARG A 158 -0.29 7.31 -15.60
CA ARG A 158 -1.43 7.54 -14.70
C ARG A 158 -2.69 6.82 -15.17
N ALA A 159 -2.96 6.86 -16.47
CA ALA A 159 -4.09 6.17 -17.08
C ALA A 159 -3.95 4.64 -16.95
N HIS A 160 -2.73 4.12 -17.07
CA HIS A 160 -2.46 2.70 -16.88
C HIS A 160 -2.83 2.24 -15.45
N ILE A 161 -2.44 3.00 -14.41
CA ILE A 161 -2.77 2.67 -13.02
C ILE A 161 -4.29 2.70 -12.77
N VAL A 162 -4.99 3.70 -13.31
CA VAL A 162 -6.46 3.78 -13.20
C VAL A 162 -7.14 2.61 -13.91
N ALA A 163 -6.65 2.25 -15.11
CA ALA A 163 -7.16 1.11 -15.86
C ALA A 163 -6.91 -0.22 -15.13
N MET A 164 -5.74 -0.41 -14.51
CA MET A 164 -5.46 -1.55 -13.65
C MET A 164 -6.47 -1.64 -12.49
N GLY A 165 -6.77 -0.52 -11.84
CA GLY A 165 -7.79 -0.44 -10.80
C GLY A 165 -9.16 -0.87 -11.31
N ALA A 166 -9.62 -0.30 -12.42
CA ALA A 166 -10.90 -0.65 -13.03
C ALA A 166 -10.98 -2.16 -13.36
N LEU A 167 -9.93 -2.71 -13.97
CA LEU A 167 -9.87 -4.13 -14.33
C LEU A 167 -9.82 -5.05 -13.10
N SER A 168 -9.15 -4.62 -12.02
CA SER A 168 -9.17 -5.35 -10.75
C SER A 168 -10.59 -5.40 -10.16
N GLY A 169 -11.32 -4.28 -10.22
CA GLY A 169 -12.73 -4.21 -9.82
C GLY A 169 -13.63 -5.12 -10.66
N VAL A 170 -13.42 -5.17 -11.98
CA VAL A 170 -14.13 -6.11 -12.87
C VAL A 170 -13.81 -7.56 -12.52
N ALA A 171 -12.54 -7.90 -12.32
CA ALA A 171 -12.13 -9.26 -11.96
C ALA A 171 -12.76 -9.72 -10.64
N PHE A 172 -12.78 -8.83 -9.63
CA PHE A 172 -13.49 -9.08 -8.38
C PHE A 172 -14.99 -9.29 -8.63
N ALA A 173 -15.65 -8.38 -9.35
CA ALA A 173 -17.09 -8.44 -9.59
C ALA A 173 -17.51 -9.72 -10.34
N VAL A 174 -16.69 -10.21 -11.27
CA VAL A 174 -16.91 -11.50 -11.96
C VAL A 174 -16.98 -12.63 -10.95
N ILE A 175 -16.00 -12.74 -10.06
CA ILE A 175 -15.91 -13.81 -9.07
C ILE A 175 -17.07 -13.70 -8.08
N GLU A 176 -17.30 -12.48 -7.58
CA GLU A 176 -18.36 -12.19 -6.62
C GLU A 176 -19.75 -12.52 -7.20
N ASN A 177 -20.02 -12.13 -8.45
CA ASN A 177 -21.27 -12.45 -9.13
C ASN A 177 -21.45 -13.96 -9.36
N VAL A 178 -20.37 -14.69 -9.70
CA VAL A 178 -20.43 -16.15 -9.82
C VAL A 178 -20.77 -16.78 -8.47
N LEU A 179 -20.14 -16.35 -7.38
CA LEU A 179 -20.46 -16.83 -6.03
C LEU A 179 -21.91 -16.52 -5.66
N TYR A 180 -22.38 -15.29 -5.90
CA TYR A 180 -23.75 -14.91 -5.62
C TYR A 180 -24.77 -15.74 -6.40
N LEU A 181 -24.61 -15.84 -7.72
CA LEU A 181 -25.61 -16.46 -8.59
C LEU A 181 -25.55 -17.99 -8.62
N LYS A 182 -24.47 -18.60 -8.12
CA LYS A 182 -24.29 -20.07 -8.14
C LYS A 182 -24.24 -20.71 -6.76
N VAL A 183 -23.82 -19.97 -5.73
CA VAL A 183 -23.66 -20.50 -4.37
C VAL A 183 -24.74 -19.94 -3.45
N TYR A 184 -24.90 -18.61 -3.41
CA TYR A 184 -25.84 -17.99 -2.47
C TYR A 184 -27.29 -18.00 -2.98
N PHE A 185 -27.51 -17.81 -4.28
CA PHE A 185 -28.83 -17.71 -4.91
C PHE A 185 -28.87 -18.53 -6.22
N PRO A 186 -28.81 -19.88 -6.15
CA PRO A 186 -28.76 -20.72 -7.35
C PRO A 186 -30.00 -20.56 -8.26
N ASP A 187 -31.16 -20.25 -7.67
CA ASP A 187 -32.44 -20.04 -8.37
C ASP A 187 -32.74 -18.54 -8.55
N SER A 188 -31.76 -17.78 -9.06
CA SER A 188 -31.90 -16.32 -9.27
C SER A 188 -32.82 -15.97 -10.43
N GLU A 189 -33.67 -14.95 -10.26
CA GLU A 189 -34.46 -14.39 -11.34
C GLU A 189 -33.59 -13.67 -12.40
N PRO A 190 -33.99 -13.66 -13.68
CA PRO A 190 -33.23 -13.01 -14.75
C PRO A 190 -32.92 -11.53 -14.49
N GLY A 191 -33.81 -10.81 -13.80
CA GLY A 191 -33.61 -9.41 -13.43
C GLY A 191 -32.42 -9.21 -12.49
N LEU A 192 -32.29 -10.06 -11.46
CA LEU A 192 -31.17 -10.02 -10.52
C LEU A 192 -29.84 -10.35 -11.23
N VAL A 193 -29.85 -11.35 -12.13
CA VAL A 193 -28.68 -11.71 -12.93
C VAL A 193 -28.22 -10.51 -13.77
N ALA A 194 -29.13 -9.85 -14.48
CA ALA A 194 -28.82 -8.68 -15.29
C ALA A 194 -28.30 -7.51 -14.45
N TRP A 195 -28.93 -7.23 -13.31
CA TRP A 195 -28.51 -6.18 -12.38
C TRP A 195 -27.08 -6.41 -11.87
N ARG A 196 -26.76 -7.62 -11.40
CA ARG A 196 -25.43 -7.95 -10.89
C ARG A 196 -24.34 -7.81 -11.96
N TRP A 197 -24.60 -8.29 -13.17
CA TRP A 197 -23.63 -8.23 -14.28
C TRP A 197 -23.47 -6.84 -14.90
N THR A 198 -24.36 -5.89 -14.58
CA THR A 198 -24.29 -4.52 -15.10
C THR A 198 -23.93 -3.54 -13.99
N VAL A 199 -24.84 -3.31 -13.05
CA VAL A 199 -24.71 -2.29 -12.01
C VAL A 199 -23.62 -2.64 -11.02
N CYS A 200 -23.55 -3.87 -10.50
CA CYS A 200 -22.50 -4.23 -9.54
C CYS A 200 -21.11 -4.22 -10.20
N VAL A 201 -20.99 -4.73 -11.44
CA VAL A 201 -19.72 -4.67 -12.19
C VAL A 201 -19.27 -3.23 -12.40
N ALA A 202 -20.19 -2.35 -12.84
CA ALA A 202 -19.89 -0.94 -13.05
C ALA A 202 -19.48 -0.24 -11.75
N LEU A 203 -20.18 -0.52 -10.63
CA LEU A 203 -19.85 0.01 -9.31
C LEU A 203 -18.44 -0.39 -8.89
N HIS A 204 -18.11 -1.69 -8.92
CA HIS A 204 -16.78 -2.16 -8.50
C HIS A 204 -15.67 -1.64 -9.38
N ALA A 205 -15.87 -1.60 -10.70
CA ALA A 205 -14.91 -1.01 -11.63
C ALA A 205 -14.68 0.47 -11.31
N PHE A 206 -15.75 1.23 -11.06
CA PHE A 206 -15.67 2.65 -10.74
C PHE A 206 -14.97 2.92 -9.40
N CYS A 207 -15.38 2.25 -8.32
CA CYS A 207 -14.78 2.42 -6.99
C CYS A 207 -13.28 2.07 -7.00
N SER A 208 -12.92 0.96 -7.66
CA SER A 208 -11.52 0.52 -7.78
C SER A 208 -10.70 1.49 -8.64
N ALA A 209 -11.28 2.04 -9.71
CA ALA A 209 -10.66 3.08 -10.53
C ALA A 209 -10.45 4.37 -9.74
N LEU A 210 -11.41 4.78 -8.90
CA LEU A 210 -11.32 5.96 -8.05
C LEU A 210 -10.20 5.81 -7.01
N ALA A 211 -10.12 4.68 -6.31
CA ALA A 211 -9.03 4.41 -5.38
C ALA A 211 -7.66 4.45 -6.09
N CYS A 212 -7.57 3.82 -7.26
CA CYS A 212 -6.34 3.81 -8.07
C CYS A 212 -6.01 5.14 -8.73
N TYR A 213 -6.99 6.05 -8.90
CA TYR A 213 -6.72 7.42 -9.31
C TYR A 213 -5.92 8.18 -8.25
N GLY A 214 -6.21 7.94 -6.95
CA GLY A 214 -5.37 8.43 -5.85
C GLY A 214 -3.95 7.92 -5.95
N LEU A 215 -3.77 6.61 -6.12
CA LEU A 215 -2.46 5.97 -6.32
C LEU A 215 -1.73 6.52 -7.56
N ALA A 216 -2.44 6.78 -8.66
CA ALA A 216 -1.88 7.37 -9.87
C ALA A 216 -1.36 8.80 -9.65
N LYS A 217 -1.96 9.58 -8.75
CA LYS A 217 -1.44 10.90 -8.34
C LYS A 217 -0.16 10.76 -7.54
N VAL A 218 -0.14 9.84 -6.57
CA VAL A 218 1.03 9.59 -5.72
C VAL A 218 2.21 9.10 -6.56
N TRP A 219 1.98 8.13 -7.45
CA TRP A 219 2.99 7.64 -8.36
C TRP A 219 3.54 8.75 -9.26
N HIS A 220 2.66 9.55 -9.86
CA HIS A 220 3.09 10.63 -10.75
C HIS A 220 3.94 11.67 -10.03
N ASP A 221 3.52 12.06 -8.82
CA ASP A 221 4.27 13.00 -7.99
C ASP A 221 5.66 12.45 -7.64
N GLY A 222 5.76 11.17 -7.26
CA GLY A 222 7.03 10.52 -6.95
C GLY A 222 7.97 10.47 -8.16
N VAL A 223 7.45 10.10 -9.33
CA VAL A 223 8.23 10.06 -10.58
C VAL A 223 8.66 11.44 -11.04
N THR A 224 7.78 12.44 -10.98
CA THR A 224 8.08 13.80 -11.45
C THR A 224 9.10 14.51 -10.57
N HIS A 225 9.08 14.27 -9.25
CA HIS A 225 9.98 14.93 -8.31
C HIS A 225 11.16 14.07 -7.88
N GLY A 226 11.27 12.83 -8.37
CA GLY A 226 12.32 11.89 -7.97
C GLY A 226 12.25 11.53 -6.48
N LYS A 227 11.06 11.40 -5.91
CA LYS A 227 10.84 11.16 -4.48
C LYS A 227 10.06 9.87 -4.23
N LYS A 228 10.29 9.27 -3.06
CA LYS A 228 9.53 8.11 -2.59
C LYS A 228 8.02 8.43 -2.55
N PRO A 229 7.16 7.53 -3.08
CA PRO A 229 5.71 7.67 -3.06
C PRO A 229 5.16 7.75 -1.62
N SER A 230 4.22 8.67 -1.39
CA SER A 230 3.60 8.89 -0.08
C SER A 230 2.12 8.46 -0.15
N LEU A 231 1.82 7.24 0.29
CA LEU A 231 0.50 6.61 0.11
C LEU A 231 -0.63 7.29 0.88
N ASP A 232 -0.31 8.05 1.93
CA ASP A 232 -1.27 8.87 2.69
C ASP A 232 -2.06 9.82 1.78
N ARG A 233 -1.44 10.33 0.72
CA ARG A 233 -2.11 11.23 -0.25
C ARG A 233 -3.14 10.51 -1.12
N ALA A 234 -3.13 9.18 -1.17
CA ALA A 234 -4.14 8.38 -1.86
C ALA A 234 -5.36 8.08 -0.99
N TYR A 235 -5.26 8.19 0.34
CA TYR A 235 -6.34 7.81 1.27
C TYR A 235 -7.67 8.53 1.04
N PRO A 236 -7.74 9.83 0.70
CA PRO A 236 -9.03 10.47 0.42
C PRO A 236 -9.81 9.80 -0.72
N TYR A 237 -9.11 9.25 -1.72
CA TYR A 237 -9.73 8.56 -2.85
C TYR A 237 -10.21 7.17 -2.48
N LEU A 238 -9.42 6.44 -1.67
CA LEU A 238 -9.83 5.16 -1.12
C LEU A 238 -11.06 5.31 -0.21
N ILE A 239 -11.06 6.31 0.67
CA ILE A 239 -12.22 6.64 1.52
C ILE A 239 -13.43 6.97 0.65
N GLY A 240 -13.25 7.77 -0.41
CA GLY A 240 -14.31 8.08 -1.37
C GLY A 240 -14.91 6.82 -2.01
N ALA A 241 -14.06 5.87 -2.45
CA ALA A 241 -14.49 4.60 -3.01
C ALA A 241 -15.28 3.76 -1.99
N ILE A 242 -14.78 3.65 -0.75
CA ILE A 242 -15.43 2.92 0.35
C ILE A 242 -16.81 3.52 0.66
N LEU A 243 -16.92 4.85 0.73
CA LEU A 243 -18.19 5.51 1.02
C LEU A 243 -19.22 5.30 -0.10
N ILE A 244 -18.81 5.44 -1.37
CA ILE A 244 -19.71 5.24 -2.51
C ILE A 244 -20.23 3.80 -2.54
N HIS A 245 -19.34 2.84 -2.37
CA HIS A 245 -19.70 1.42 -2.30
C HIS A 245 -20.60 1.13 -1.09
N GLY A 246 -20.23 1.61 0.09
CA GLY A 246 -20.99 1.42 1.32
C GLY A 246 -22.39 2.02 1.26
N VAL A 247 -22.55 3.20 0.67
CA VAL A 247 -23.86 3.82 0.44
C VAL A 247 -24.70 2.94 -0.49
N TYR A 248 -24.13 2.43 -1.58
CA TYR A 248 -24.85 1.52 -2.48
C TYR A 248 -25.33 0.27 -1.74
N ASN A 249 -24.45 -0.41 -0.99
CA ASN A 249 -24.81 -1.60 -0.22
C ASN A 249 -25.89 -1.29 0.84
N GLY A 250 -25.76 -0.16 1.54
CA GLY A 250 -26.74 0.30 2.51
C GLY A 250 -28.12 0.53 1.88
N CYS A 251 -28.18 1.16 0.70
CA CYS A 251 -29.43 1.35 -0.04
C CYS A 251 -30.08 0.02 -0.43
N VAL A 252 -29.30 -0.95 -0.92
CA VAL A 252 -29.81 -2.28 -1.27
C VAL A 252 -30.45 -2.97 -0.06
N VAL A 253 -29.75 -2.98 1.08
CA VAL A 253 -30.27 -3.58 2.33
C VAL A 253 -31.54 -2.87 2.82
N LEU A 254 -31.58 -1.54 2.74
CA LEU A 254 -32.75 -0.77 3.17
C LEU A 254 -33.97 -1.02 2.27
N PHE A 255 -33.77 -1.12 0.95
CA PHE A 255 -34.85 -1.40 0.01
C PHE A 255 -35.39 -2.83 0.17
N GLU A 256 -34.51 -3.81 0.39
CA GLU A 256 -34.90 -5.18 0.72
C GLU A 256 -35.72 -5.22 2.03
N ALA A 257 -35.25 -4.54 3.09
CA ALA A 257 -35.96 -4.46 4.36
C ALA A 257 -37.34 -3.79 4.24
N ALA A 258 -37.48 -2.81 3.32
CA ALA A 258 -38.74 -2.15 3.02
C ALA A 258 -39.65 -2.93 2.05
N ARG A 259 -39.19 -4.08 1.53
CA ARG A 259 -39.86 -4.86 0.46
C ARG A 259 -40.13 -4.06 -0.81
N LEU A 260 -39.25 -3.10 -1.12
CA LEU A 260 -39.35 -2.26 -2.32
C LEU A 260 -38.64 -2.88 -3.53
N VAL A 261 -37.90 -3.96 -3.32
CA VAL A 261 -37.17 -4.74 -4.32
C VAL A 261 -37.21 -6.21 -3.91
#